data_AF-A0A6F8ZSV9-F1
#
_entry.id   AF-A0A6F8ZSV9-F1
#
_cell.length_a   1.000
_cell.length_b   1.000
_cell.length_c   1.000
_cell.angle_alpha   90.00
_cell.angle_beta   90.00
_cell.angle_gamma   90.00
#
_symmetry.space_group_name_H-M   'P 1'
#
loop_
_entity.id
_entity.type
_entity.pdbx_description
1 polymer ?
#
loop_
_entity_poly.entity_id
_entity_poly.type
_entity_poly.pdbx_seq_one_letter_code
_entity_poly.pdbx_strand_id
1 'polypeptide(L)'
;MFFSNLVQFMTSGPVVAMELMGDEAVSVWRRLLGPTDSGVARKEAPPSLRAQFGTDGTRNAGHGSDSLASAARELEFFFPSTAGHGPANTANYTDCACCVIKPHAISEALTGKILHSISAAGFEISALQMLYSI
;
A
#
# COMPACT_ATOMS: atom_id res chain seq x y z
N MET A 1 -0.63 13.64 19.16
CA MET A 1 -0.61 14.45 17.93
C MET A 1 -0.22 13.67 16.66
N PHE A 2 0.47 12.53 16.73
CA PHE A 2 0.85 11.76 15.53
C PHE A 2 -0.34 11.28 14.68
N PHE A 3 -1.37 10.70 15.31
CA PHE A 3 -2.54 10.18 14.59
C PHE A 3 -3.28 11.25 13.78
N SER A 4 -3.54 12.42 14.38
CA SER A 4 -4.22 13.53 13.68
C SER A 4 -3.44 14.01 12.45
N ASN A 5 -2.12 14.11 12.56
CA ASN A 5 -1.25 14.50 11.44
C ASN A 5 -1.25 13.43 10.34
N LEU A 6 -1.25 12.15 10.72
CA LEU A 6 -1.35 11.05 9.77
C LEU A 6 -2.68 11.05 9.03
N VAL A 7 -3.80 11.26 9.75
CA VAL A 7 -5.13 11.36 9.14
C VAL A 7 -5.17 12.53 8.16
N GLN A 8 -4.76 13.73 8.58
CA GLN A 8 -4.70 14.91 7.70
C GLN A 8 -3.85 14.66 6.46
N PHE A 9 -2.73 13.95 6.61
CA PHE A 9 -1.89 13.60 5.47
C PHE A 9 -2.57 12.59 4.53
N MET A 10 -3.13 11.50 5.06
CA MET A 10 -3.80 10.47 4.26
C MET A 10 -5.05 11.02 3.54
N THR A 11 -5.67 12.08 4.07
CA THR A 11 -6.82 12.76 3.46
C THR A 11 -6.46 13.99 2.62
N SER A 12 -5.17 14.31 2.46
CA SER A 12 -4.70 15.47 1.68
C SER A 12 -4.79 15.31 0.16
N GLY A 13 -5.11 14.10 -0.31
CA GLY A 13 -5.24 13.77 -1.73
C GLY A 13 -5.70 12.33 -1.92
N PRO A 14 -5.77 11.83 -3.16
CA PRO A 14 -6.16 10.45 -3.42
C PRO A 14 -5.17 9.45 -2.79
N VAL A 15 -5.65 8.24 -2.56
CA VAL A 15 -4.83 7.06 -2.25
C VAL A 15 -5.21 5.93 -3.21
N VAL A 16 -4.28 5.00 -3.46
CA VAL A 16 -4.60 3.78 -4.21
C VAL A 16 -4.47 2.59 -3.27
N ALA A 17 -5.58 1.91 -2.99
CA ALA A 17 -5.62 0.65 -2.24
C ALA A 17 -5.59 -0.53 -3.22
N MET A 18 -4.87 -1.59 -2.86
CA MET A 18 -4.71 -2.80 -3.66
C MET A 18 -4.70 -4.06 -2.79
N GLU A 19 -5.24 -5.14 -3.32
CA GLU A 19 -4.92 -6.49 -2.87
C GLU A 19 -3.76 -7.04 -3.72
N LEU A 20 -2.69 -7.45 -3.04
CA LEU A 20 -1.54 -8.10 -3.66
C LEU A 20 -1.57 -9.59 -3.30
N MET A 21 -1.58 -10.48 -4.28
CA MET A 21 -1.52 -11.94 -4.09
C MET A 21 -0.14 -12.48 -4.47
N GLY A 22 0.33 -13.47 -3.72
CA GLY A 22 1.55 -14.20 -4.01
C GLY A 22 2.08 -14.92 -2.76
N ASP A 23 3.02 -15.84 -2.95
CA ASP A 23 3.58 -16.63 -1.85
C ASP A 23 4.16 -15.72 -0.75
N GLU A 24 3.69 -15.91 0.48
CA GLU A 24 4.12 -15.13 1.64
C GLU A 24 3.90 -13.62 1.46
N ALA A 25 2.78 -13.23 0.84
CA ALA A 25 2.54 -11.89 0.30
C ALA A 25 2.85 -10.75 1.29
N VAL A 26 2.42 -10.89 2.54
CA VAL A 26 2.67 -9.88 3.60
C VAL A 26 4.16 -9.69 3.82
N SER A 27 4.93 -10.77 3.93
CA SER A 27 6.37 -10.70 4.21
C SER A 27 7.13 -10.12 3.01
N VAL A 28 6.78 -10.55 1.80
CA VAL A 28 7.40 -10.10 0.54
C VAL A 28 7.11 -8.61 0.33
N TRP A 29 5.87 -8.17 0.56
CA TRP A 29 5.47 -6.77 0.36
C TRP A 29 6.17 -5.86 1.36
N ARG A 30 6.25 -6.26 2.63
CA ARG A 30 6.98 -5.51 3.66
C ARG A 30 8.48 -5.40 3.34
N ARG A 31 9.08 -6.47 2.81
CA ARG A 31 10.49 -6.45 2.37
C ARG A 31 10.69 -5.49 1.20
N LEU A 32 9.77 -5.47 0.23
CA LEU A 32 9.80 -4.55 -0.90
C LEU A 32 9.62 -3.08 -0.47
N LEU A 33 8.76 -2.83 0.52
CA LEU A 33 8.58 -1.51 1.12
C LEU A 33 9.84 -1.02 1.84
N GLY A 34 10.50 -1.89 2.61
CA GLY A 34 11.62 -1.53 3.46
C GLY A 34 11.22 -0.83 4.79
N PRO A 35 12.20 -0.38 5.59
CA PRO A 35 11.96 0.30 6.87
C PRO A 35 11.01 1.49 6.76
N THR A 36 10.15 1.70 7.77
CA THR A 36 9.10 2.75 7.75
C THR A 36 9.65 4.16 7.61
N ASP A 37 10.80 4.45 8.24
CA ASP A 37 11.51 5.70 8.04
C ASP A 37 12.34 5.64 6.75
N SER A 38 12.06 6.56 5.83
CA SER A 38 12.71 6.61 4.52
C SER A 38 14.22 6.88 4.61
N GLY A 39 14.67 7.58 5.65
CA GLY A 39 16.09 7.80 5.92
C GLY A 39 16.82 6.53 6.36
N VAL A 40 16.18 5.70 7.19
CA VAL A 40 16.66 4.36 7.54
C VAL A 40 16.62 3.44 6.32
N ALA A 41 15.52 3.46 5.55
CA ALA A 41 15.38 2.65 4.34
C ALA A 41 16.50 2.92 3.32
N ARG A 42 16.88 4.20 3.11
CA ARG A 42 18.01 4.56 2.24
C ARG A 42 19.35 3.96 2.68
N LYS A 43 19.54 3.67 3.97
CA LYS A 43 20.77 3.08 4.51
C LYS A 43 20.73 1.55 4.46
N GLU A 44 19.62 0.96 4.92
CA GLU A 44 19.52 -0.48 5.18
C GLU A 44 18.97 -1.27 3.99
N ALA A 45 18.10 -0.65 3.17
CA ALA A 45 17.51 -1.26 1.99
C ALA A 45 17.39 -0.24 0.84
N PRO A 46 18.52 0.24 0.26
CA PRO A 46 18.51 1.27 -0.78
C PRO A 46 17.59 1.00 -1.99
N PRO A 47 17.39 -0.26 -2.44
CA PRO A 47 16.45 -0.57 -3.52
C PRO A 47 14.98 -0.57 -3.10
N SER A 48 14.66 -0.44 -1.81
CA SER A 48 13.27 -0.48 -1.33
C SER A 48 12.43 0.71 -1.81
N LEU A 49 11.11 0.53 -1.86
CA LEU A 49 10.20 1.60 -2.30
C LEU A 49 10.30 2.85 -1.40
N ARG A 50 10.44 2.65 -0.09
CA ARG A 50 10.60 3.76 0.87
C ARG A 50 11.91 4.50 0.69
N ALA A 51 12.99 3.79 0.33
CA ALA A 51 14.27 4.41 0.04
C ALA A 51 14.21 5.26 -1.24
N GLN A 52 13.58 4.74 -2.30
CA GLN A 52 13.51 5.38 -3.61
C GLN A 52 12.50 6.53 -3.68
N PHE A 53 11.36 6.41 -3.00
CA PHE A 53 10.18 7.25 -3.21
C PHE A 53 9.66 7.93 -1.93
N GLY A 54 10.27 7.67 -0.77
CA GLY A 54 9.88 8.26 0.50
C GLY A 54 10.77 9.41 0.94
N THR A 55 10.18 10.41 1.62
CA THR A 55 10.91 11.55 2.19
C THR A 55 11.22 11.34 3.67
N ASP A 56 10.22 10.91 4.46
CA ASP A 56 10.27 10.78 5.92
C ASP A 56 9.43 9.57 6.41
N GLY A 57 9.15 9.46 7.71
CA GLY A 57 8.35 8.36 8.28
C GLY A 57 6.85 8.42 8.01
N THR A 58 6.30 9.58 7.63
CA THR A 58 4.88 9.76 7.27
C THR A 58 4.69 9.67 5.76
N ARG A 59 5.52 10.39 5.00
CA ARG A 59 5.59 10.41 3.53
C ARG A 59 6.59 9.37 3.04
N ASN A 60 6.22 8.10 3.14
CA ASN A 60 7.10 6.96 2.87
C ASN A 60 6.59 6.07 1.74
N ALA A 61 6.06 6.66 0.67
CA ALA A 61 5.46 6.03 -0.51
C ALA A 61 4.24 5.10 -0.28
N GLY A 62 4.33 4.10 0.60
CA GLY A 62 3.33 3.05 0.75
C GLY A 62 3.15 2.47 2.15
N HIS A 63 1.98 1.86 2.33
CA HIS A 63 1.59 1.06 3.49
C HIS A 63 1.46 -0.41 3.11
N GLY A 64 1.73 -1.28 4.08
CA GLY A 64 1.55 -2.71 3.98
C GLY A 64 1.13 -3.26 5.33
N SER A 65 0.16 -4.16 5.34
CA SER A 65 -0.30 -4.83 6.55
C SER A 65 0.85 -5.55 7.27
N ASP A 66 0.71 -5.77 8.57
CA ASP A 66 1.73 -6.43 9.40
C ASP A 66 1.54 -7.93 9.61
N SER A 67 0.36 -8.44 9.26
CA SER A 67 -0.02 -9.84 9.40
C SER A 67 -1.15 -10.18 8.43
N LEU A 68 -1.38 -11.47 8.20
CA LEU A 68 -2.52 -11.92 7.39
C LEU A 68 -3.86 -11.46 7.99
N ALA A 69 -3.96 -11.42 9.33
CA ALA A 69 -5.16 -10.98 10.03
C ALA A 69 -5.40 -9.46 9.92
N SER A 70 -4.36 -8.63 9.84
CA SER A 70 -4.54 -7.21 9.50
C SER A 70 -4.84 -7.01 8.03
N ALA A 71 -4.18 -7.77 7.13
CA ALA A 71 -4.46 -7.73 5.70
C ALA A 71 -5.93 -8.03 5.41
N ALA A 72 -6.50 -9.12 5.95
CA ALA A 72 -7.90 -9.46 5.74
C ALA A 72 -8.87 -8.37 6.21
N ARG A 73 -8.62 -7.76 7.38
CA ARG A 73 -9.45 -6.66 7.91
C ARG A 73 -9.34 -5.38 7.08
N GLU A 74 -8.13 -5.02 6.67
CA GLU A 74 -7.88 -3.84 5.82
C GLU A 74 -8.49 -4.02 4.43
N LEU A 75 -8.37 -5.22 3.86
CA LEU A 75 -8.96 -5.56 2.56
C LEU A 75 -10.49 -5.54 2.60
N GLU A 76 -11.13 -6.11 3.62
CA GLU A 76 -12.60 -6.03 3.76
C GLU A 76 -13.08 -4.59 3.96
N PHE A 77 -12.26 -3.73 4.58
CA PHE A 77 -12.56 -2.30 4.70
C PHE A 77 -12.51 -1.58 3.34
N PHE A 78 -11.48 -1.85 2.52
CA PHE A 78 -11.32 -1.21 1.21
C PHE A 78 -12.17 -1.83 0.10
N PHE A 79 -12.43 -3.13 0.21
CA PHE A 79 -13.12 -3.96 -0.76
C PHE A 79 -14.16 -4.82 -0.02
N PRO A 80 -15.28 -4.25 0.47
CA PRO A 80 -16.25 -5.01 1.24
C PRO A 80 -16.90 -6.12 0.41
N SER A 81 -17.04 -7.30 1.01
CA SER A 81 -17.70 -8.47 0.40
C SER A 81 -19.23 -8.31 0.36
N THR A 82 -19.77 -7.40 1.19
CA THR A 82 -21.21 -7.22 1.41
C THR A 82 -21.68 -5.77 1.19
N ALA A 83 -21.67 -5.26 -0.05
CA ALA A 83 -22.65 -4.23 -0.49
C ALA A 83 -22.52 -3.82 -1.98
N GLY A 84 -23.48 -4.26 -2.80
CA GLY A 84 -24.52 -3.42 -3.45
C GLY A 84 -24.21 -2.23 -4.37
N HIS A 85 -23.06 -1.56 -4.34
CA HIS A 85 -22.80 -0.39 -5.21
C HIS A 85 -21.32 -0.27 -5.57
N GLY A 86 -20.88 -1.04 -6.56
CA GLY A 86 -19.51 -0.98 -7.10
C GLY A 86 -19.25 -2.09 -8.13
N PRO A 87 -18.13 -2.04 -8.85
CA PRO A 87 -17.64 -3.19 -9.61
C PRO A 87 -17.49 -4.40 -8.68
N ALA A 88 -17.61 -5.61 -9.25
CA ALA A 88 -17.49 -6.84 -8.48
C ALA A 88 -16.18 -6.82 -7.67
N ASN A 89 -16.27 -7.09 -6.38
CA ASN A 89 -15.09 -7.25 -5.54
C ASN A 89 -14.30 -8.47 -6.04
N THR A 90 -13.12 -8.21 -6.61
CA THR A 90 -12.22 -9.24 -7.12
C THR A 90 -11.17 -9.66 -6.09
N ALA A 91 -11.24 -9.14 -4.86
CA ALA A 91 -10.36 -9.56 -3.78
C ALA A 91 -10.61 -11.03 -3.39
N ASN A 92 -9.54 -11.80 -3.23
CA ASN A 92 -9.56 -13.24 -3.01
C ASN A 92 -9.21 -13.60 -1.55
N TYR A 93 -8.59 -12.70 -0.79
CA TYR A 93 -8.25 -12.85 0.63
C TYR A 93 -7.31 -14.03 0.97
N THR A 94 -6.77 -14.73 -0.04
CA THR A 94 -5.95 -15.93 0.13
C THR A 94 -4.49 -15.60 -0.19
N ASP A 95 -3.60 -15.79 0.78
CA ASP A 95 -2.16 -15.42 0.74
C ASP A 95 -1.92 -14.06 0.09
N CYS A 96 -2.45 -13.02 0.73
CA CYS A 96 -2.49 -11.68 0.17
C CYS A 96 -1.99 -10.62 1.17
N ALA A 97 -1.65 -9.45 0.65
CA ALA A 97 -1.30 -8.26 1.41
C ALA A 97 -2.15 -7.06 0.97
N CYS A 98 -2.58 -6.23 1.93
CA CYS A 98 -3.13 -4.92 1.60
C CYS A 98 -1.97 -3.96 1.30
N CYS A 99 -2.03 -3.29 0.16
CA CYS A 99 -1.12 -2.22 -0.22
C CYS A 99 -1.88 -0.91 -0.34
N VAL A 100 -1.35 0.18 0.23
CA VAL A 100 -1.86 1.54 -0.02
C VAL A 100 -0.74 2.44 -0.51
N ILE A 101 -0.89 3.01 -1.70
CA ILE A 101 -0.03 4.09 -2.21
C ILE A 101 -0.54 5.41 -1.63
N LYS A 102 0.35 6.15 -0.97
CA LYS A 102 0.03 7.36 -0.22
C LYS A 102 -0.06 8.60 -1.12
N PRO A 103 -0.73 9.68 -0.68
CA PRO A 103 -1.06 10.81 -1.56
C PRO A 103 0.15 11.47 -2.23
N HIS A 104 1.24 11.70 -1.49
CA HIS A 104 2.47 12.29 -2.07
C HIS A 104 3.02 11.50 -3.26
N ALA A 105 3.05 10.17 -3.18
CA ALA A 105 3.57 9.32 -4.26
C ALA A 105 2.69 9.39 -5.52
N ILE A 106 1.40 9.64 -5.35
CA ILE A 106 0.49 9.89 -6.47
C ILE A 106 0.73 11.28 -7.06
N SER A 107 0.80 12.32 -6.22
CA SER A 107 1.04 13.70 -6.69
C SER A 107 2.39 13.88 -7.37
N GLU A 108 3.38 13.07 -7.01
CA GLU A 108 4.71 13.02 -7.62
C GLU A 108 4.79 12.09 -8.85
N ALA A 109 3.65 11.57 -9.32
CA ALA A 109 3.54 10.66 -10.46
C ALA A 109 4.39 9.37 -10.35
N LEU A 110 4.57 8.86 -9.12
CA LEU A 110 5.37 7.66 -8.84
C LEU A 110 4.57 6.36 -8.92
N THR A 111 3.23 6.44 -9.02
CA THR A 111 2.34 5.27 -9.05
C THR A 111 2.77 4.23 -10.08
N GLY A 112 3.12 4.64 -11.31
CA GLY A 112 3.56 3.70 -12.35
C GLY A 112 4.84 2.94 -11.99
N LYS A 113 5.80 3.60 -11.32
CA LYS A 113 7.05 2.97 -10.87
C LYS A 113 6.82 1.99 -9.73
N ILE A 114 5.90 2.33 -8.82
CA ILE A 114 5.50 1.46 -7.71
C ILE A 114 4.79 0.21 -8.25
N LEU A 115 3.84 0.38 -9.19
CA LEU A 115 3.16 -0.75 -9.85
C LEU A 115 4.13 -1.66 -10.60
N HIS A 116 5.10 -1.07 -11.31
CA HIS A 116 6.14 -1.85 -11.97
C HIS A 116 6.95 -2.68 -10.96
N SER A 117 7.31 -2.09 -9.82
CA SER A 117 8.07 -2.78 -8.76
C SER A 117 7.27 -3.91 -8.11
N ILE A 118 5.95 -3.72 -7.93
CA ILE A 118 5.03 -4.77 -7.44
C ILE A 118 5.01 -5.94 -8.42
N SER A 119 4.79 -5.68 -9.70
CA SER A 119 4.77 -6.71 -10.74
C SER A 119 6.12 -7.43 -10.88
N ALA A 120 7.23 -6.68 -10.85
CA ALA A 120 8.58 -7.24 -10.92
C ALA A 120 8.94 -8.13 -9.71
N ALA A 121 8.29 -7.91 -8.56
CA ALA A 121 8.44 -8.75 -7.37
C ALA A 121 7.57 -10.03 -7.43
N GLY A 122 6.81 -10.23 -8.50
CA GLY A 122 6.00 -11.43 -8.72
C GLY A 122 4.59 -11.37 -8.12
N PHE A 123 4.14 -10.21 -7.65
CA PHE A 123 2.77 -10.04 -7.17
C PHE A 123 1.76 -10.00 -8.30
N GLU A 124 0.62 -10.66 -8.09
CA GLU A 124 -0.61 -10.41 -8.84
C GLU A 124 -1.45 -9.35 -8.11
N ILE A 125 -2.02 -8.41 -8.86
CA ILE A 125 -2.96 -7.42 -8.32
C ILE A 125 -4.37 -7.88 -8.65
N SER A 126 -5.05 -8.49 -7.67
CA SER A 126 -6.41 -9.01 -7.80
C SER A 126 -7.47 -7.90 -7.68
N ALA A 127 -7.22 -6.88 -6.86
CA ALA A 127 -8.12 -5.74 -6.70
C ALA A 127 -7.33 -4.42 -6.60
N LEU A 128 -7.85 -3.35 -7.18
CA LEU A 128 -7.29 -2.01 -7.12
C LEU A 128 -8.41 -0.97 -7.11
N GLN A 129 -8.35 -0.01 -6.18
CA GLN A 129 -9.26 1.13 -6.19
C GLN A 129 -8.53 2.41 -5.78
N MET A 130 -8.81 3.50 -6.48
CA MET A 130 -8.43 4.84 -6.06
C MET A 130 -9.53 5.43 -5.18
N LEU A 131 -9.14 5.91 -4.02
CA LEU A 131 -10.03 6.48 -3.02
C LEU A 131 -9.67 7.95 -2.83
N TYR A 132 -10.70 8.79 -2.76
CA TYR A 132 -10.58 10.17 -2.34
C TYR A 132 -11.18 10.29 -0.94
N SER A 133 -10.70 11.25 -0.17
CA SER A 133 -11.36 11.62 1.09
C SER A 133 -12.84 11.91 0.82
N ILE A 134 -13.71 11.19 1.54
CA ILE A 134 -15.15 11.47 1.64
C ILE A 134 -15.35 12.59 2.66
#